data_AF-A0A7C7A421-F1
#
_entry.id   AF-A0A7C7A421-F1
#
_cell.length_a   1.000
_cell.length_b   1.000
_cell.length_c   1.000
_cell.angle_alpha   90.00
_cell.angle_beta   90.00
_cell.angle_gamma   90.00
#
_symmetry.space_group_name_H-M   'P 1'
#
loop_
_entity.id
_entity.type
_entity.pdbx_description
1 polymer ?
#
loop_
_entity_poly.entity_id
_entity_poly.type
_entity_poly.pdbx_seq_one_letter_code
_entity_poly.pdbx_strand_id
1 'polypeptide(L)'
;HPGPGESNFEYEIKKGKAAYKMFFGYEPIGYRAPLGVISEEDLALLAREGFKFDSSVFPSFRPGAFNNLNNQIEPYISKTGLVEIPLTVLSKWIRIPLSLSYIKLFGWPYRMAIKKWLLPQLIIVDFHLHDLFHLKSLQNLSQQKFSPLYRYIYNKIYFDQKIDGLQLLERFINVLDESNYSFLKLSELYNLIVEDKQ
;
A
#
# COMPACT_ATOMS: atom_id res chain seq x y z
N HIS A 1 -12.66 -15.47 -17.80
CA HIS A 1 -11.69 -15.54 -16.70
C HIS A 1 -11.00 -16.89 -16.80
N PRO A 2 -9.67 -16.98 -16.78
CA PRO A 2 -9.03 -18.25 -16.44
C PRO A 2 -9.58 -18.72 -15.07
N GLY A 3 -9.68 -20.04 -14.90
CA GLY A 3 -10.33 -20.63 -13.72
C GLY A 3 -9.64 -20.26 -12.39
N PRO A 4 -10.24 -20.62 -11.23
CA PRO A 4 -9.83 -20.17 -9.89
C PRO A 4 -8.43 -20.61 -9.39
N GLY A 5 -7.54 -21.10 -10.25
CA GLY A 5 -6.25 -21.68 -9.88
C GLY A 5 -5.02 -21.02 -10.52
N GLU A 6 -5.17 -20.23 -11.58
CA GLU A 6 -4.04 -19.55 -12.24
C GLU A 6 -4.42 -18.11 -12.56
N SER A 7 -3.90 -17.18 -11.76
CA SER A 7 -3.96 -15.76 -12.07
C SER A 7 -3.08 -15.49 -13.29
N ASN A 8 -3.68 -15.19 -14.44
CA ASN A 8 -2.93 -14.72 -15.60
C ASN A 8 -2.66 -13.22 -15.43
N PHE A 9 -1.48 -12.90 -14.88
CA PHE A 9 -1.08 -11.54 -14.55
C PHE A 9 -1.10 -10.60 -15.78
N GLU A 10 -0.66 -11.07 -16.94
CA GLU A 10 -0.68 -10.31 -18.19
C GLU A 10 -2.10 -9.93 -18.62
N TYR A 11 -3.01 -10.90 -18.57
CA TYR A 11 -4.41 -10.66 -18.89
C TYR A 11 -5.04 -9.63 -17.92
N GLU A 12 -4.79 -9.77 -16.62
CA GLU A 12 -5.33 -8.85 -15.62
C GLU A 12 -4.77 -7.43 -15.76
N ILE A 13 -3.47 -7.27 -16.05
CA ILE A 13 -2.89 -5.97 -16.36
C ILE A 13 -3.56 -5.34 -17.58
N LYS A 14 -3.62 -6.06 -18.71
CA LYS A 14 -4.16 -5.54 -19.96
C LYS A 14 -5.62 -5.11 -19.79
N LYS A 15 -6.41 -5.95 -19.10
CA LYS A 15 -7.81 -5.65 -18.80
C LYS A 15 -7.94 -4.46 -17.84
N GLY A 16 -7.11 -4.39 -16.79
CA GLY A 16 -7.08 -3.28 -15.84
C GLY A 16 -6.74 -1.95 -16.50
N LYS A 17 -5.71 -1.92 -17.35
CA LYS A 17 -5.32 -0.75 -18.14
C LYS A 17 -6.44 -0.30 -19.08
N ALA A 18 -7.05 -1.23 -19.81
CA ALA A 18 -8.16 -0.91 -20.70
C ALA A 18 -9.35 -0.29 -19.94
N ALA A 19 -9.70 -0.86 -18.79
CA ALA A 19 -10.76 -0.32 -17.94
C ALA A 19 -10.40 1.07 -17.38
N TYR A 20 -9.16 1.26 -16.93
CA TYR A 20 -8.66 2.55 -16.44
C TYR A 20 -8.75 3.62 -17.54
N LYS A 21 -8.23 3.33 -18.74
CA LYS A 21 -8.28 4.24 -19.88
C LYS A 21 -9.70 4.57 -20.31
N MET A 22 -10.58 3.58 -20.33
CA MET A 22 -11.99 3.79 -20.66
C MET A 22 -12.67 4.76 -19.67
N PHE A 23 -12.32 4.68 -18.38
CA PHE A 23 -12.92 5.53 -17.35
C PHE A 23 -12.28 6.93 -17.27
N PHE A 24 -10.95 7.01 -17.28
CA PHE A 24 -10.21 8.25 -17.06
C PHE A 24 -9.79 8.99 -18.35
N GLY A 25 -9.82 8.32 -19.50
CA GLY A 25 -9.43 8.88 -20.79
C GLY A 25 -7.92 8.88 -21.08
N TYR A 26 -7.09 8.38 -20.17
CA TYR A 26 -5.64 8.29 -20.34
C TYR A 26 -5.09 6.97 -19.77
N GLU A 27 -3.88 6.58 -20.19
CA GLU A 27 -3.22 5.37 -19.70
C GLU A 27 -2.68 5.56 -18.27
N PRO A 28 -2.81 4.58 -17.36
CA PRO A 28 -2.19 4.65 -16.06
C PRO A 28 -0.67 4.58 -16.19
N ILE A 29 0.04 5.47 -15.48
CA ILE A 29 1.51 5.46 -15.46
C ILE A 29 2.09 4.68 -14.28
N GLY A 30 1.27 4.35 -13.27
CA GLY A 30 1.70 3.65 -12.06
C GLY A 30 0.91 2.37 -11.82
N TYR A 31 1.54 1.41 -11.15
CA TYR A 31 0.92 0.15 -10.74
C TYR A 31 1.09 -0.11 -9.24
N ARG A 32 0.20 -0.93 -8.68
CA ARG A 32 0.34 -1.54 -7.35
C ARG A 32 -0.31 -2.92 -7.39
N ALA A 33 0.48 -3.95 -7.13
CA ALA A 33 0.04 -5.32 -7.14
C ALA A 33 -0.96 -5.59 -6.01
N PRO A 34 -2.03 -6.36 -6.28
CA PRO A 34 -2.89 -6.87 -5.24
C PRO A 34 -2.08 -7.55 -4.13
N LEU A 35 -2.41 -7.25 -2.87
CA LEU A 35 -1.74 -7.78 -1.69
C LEU A 35 -0.25 -7.43 -1.53
N GLY A 36 0.33 -6.60 -2.41
CA GLY A 36 1.76 -6.26 -2.39
C GLY A 36 2.67 -7.43 -2.80
N VAL A 37 2.15 -8.40 -3.56
CA VAL A 37 2.89 -9.56 -4.04
C VAL A 37 3.20 -9.37 -5.52
N ILE A 38 4.48 -9.21 -5.85
CA ILE A 38 4.95 -8.99 -7.21
C ILE A 38 6.30 -9.69 -7.44
N SER A 39 6.48 -10.33 -8.60
CA SER A 39 7.74 -10.96 -9.02
C SER A 39 8.59 -10.05 -9.92
N GLU A 40 9.84 -10.45 -10.20
CA GLU A 40 10.68 -9.71 -11.17
C GLU A 40 10.12 -9.85 -12.60
N GLU A 41 9.52 -11.00 -12.93
CA GLU A 41 8.83 -11.25 -14.19
C GLU A 41 7.60 -10.34 -14.36
N ASP A 42 6.84 -10.15 -13.28
CA ASP A 42 5.71 -9.23 -13.24
C ASP A 42 6.16 -7.78 -13.47
N LEU A 43 7.23 -7.35 -12.80
CA LEU A 43 7.82 -6.02 -13.01
C LEU A 43 8.32 -5.84 -14.46
N ALA A 44 8.93 -6.86 -15.05
CA ALA A 44 9.39 -6.80 -16.44
C ALA A 44 8.20 -6.67 -17.40
N LEU A 45 7.10 -7.35 -17.10
CA LEU A 45 5.86 -7.21 -17.86
C LEU A 45 5.26 -5.80 -17.72
N LEU A 46 5.19 -5.25 -16.52
CA LEU A 46 4.73 -3.87 -16.30
C LEU A 46 5.55 -2.86 -17.10
N ALA A 47 6.88 -3.02 -17.12
CA ALA A 47 7.77 -2.17 -17.91
C ALA A 47 7.45 -2.26 -19.42
N ARG A 48 7.27 -3.47 -19.96
CA ARG A 48 6.89 -3.69 -21.37
C ARG A 48 5.51 -3.10 -21.70
N GLU A 49 4.58 -3.14 -20.75
CA GLU A 49 3.27 -2.53 -20.87
C GLU A 49 3.31 -1.00 -20.69
N GLY A 50 4.48 -0.39 -20.48
CA GLY A 50 4.65 1.06 -20.48
C GLY A 50 4.30 1.75 -19.15
N PHE A 51 4.12 1.01 -18.07
CA PHE A 51 4.12 1.61 -16.73
C PHE A 51 5.47 2.27 -16.46
N LYS A 52 5.45 3.28 -15.60
CA LYS A 52 6.60 4.13 -15.27
C LYS A 52 7.11 3.89 -13.86
N PHE A 53 6.19 3.59 -12.94
CA PHE A 53 6.53 3.22 -11.59
C PHE A 53 5.64 2.11 -11.04
N ASP A 54 6.14 1.43 -10.02
CA ASP A 54 5.40 0.49 -9.19
C ASP A 54 5.43 0.94 -7.72
N SER A 55 4.40 0.57 -6.96
CA SER A 55 4.32 0.82 -5.52
C SER A 55 3.80 -0.41 -4.80
N SER A 56 4.30 -1.58 -5.17
CA SER A 56 3.88 -2.87 -4.61
C SER A 56 4.74 -3.32 -3.45
N VAL A 57 5.97 -2.82 -3.32
CA VAL A 57 6.88 -3.27 -2.27
C VAL A 57 6.47 -2.66 -0.93
N PHE A 58 6.12 -3.54 0.00
CA PHE A 58 6.04 -3.24 1.42
C PHE A 58 7.38 -3.67 2.01
N PRO A 59 8.27 -2.79 2.47
CA PRO A 59 9.56 -3.16 3.07
C PRO A 59 9.43 -3.80 4.46
N SER A 60 8.48 -4.71 4.63
CA SER A 60 8.04 -5.31 5.88
C SER A 60 7.90 -6.83 5.76
N PHE A 61 7.50 -7.48 6.85
CA PHE A 61 7.15 -8.88 6.86
C PHE A 61 5.63 -9.07 6.94
N ARG A 62 5.07 -9.88 6.04
CA ARG A 62 3.67 -10.31 6.07
C ARG A 62 3.61 -11.83 6.08
N PRO A 63 3.33 -12.46 7.25
CA PRO A 63 3.33 -13.92 7.39
C PRO A 63 2.44 -14.61 6.35
N GLY A 64 3.00 -15.56 5.59
CA GLY A 64 2.28 -16.31 4.56
C GLY A 64 2.07 -15.56 3.23
N ALA A 65 2.65 -14.37 3.06
CA ALA A 65 2.62 -13.62 1.80
C ALA A 65 4.03 -13.23 1.31
N PHE A 66 4.81 -12.50 2.12
CA PHE A 66 6.15 -12.02 1.73
C PHE A 66 7.05 -11.71 2.93
N ASN A 67 8.36 -11.70 2.70
CA ASN A 67 9.37 -11.19 3.63
C ASN A 67 10.33 -10.23 2.92
N ASN A 68 10.03 -8.94 3.04
CA ASN A 68 10.74 -7.86 2.37
C ASN A 68 11.53 -7.00 3.37
N LEU A 69 11.92 -7.56 4.52
CA LEU A 69 12.67 -6.85 5.56
C LEU A 69 14.07 -6.39 5.10
N ASN A 70 14.57 -6.91 3.97
CA ASN A 70 15.84 -6.51 3.38
C ASN A 70 15.68 -5.55 2.20
N ASN A 71 14.44 -5.26 1.78
CA ASN A 71 14.19 -4.36 0.66
C ASN A 71 14.49 -2.91 1.07
N GLN A 72 14.76 -2.10 0.04
CA GLN A 72 14.97 -0.66 0.19
C GLN A 72 13.68 0.02 0.70
N ILE A 73 13.85 1.06 1.51
CA ILE A 73 12.74 1.82 2.10
C ILE A 73 12.52 3.18 1.41
N GLU A 74 13.46 3.60 0.58
CA GLU A 74 13.41 4.81 -0.25
C GLU A 74 13.16 4.43 -1.71
N PRO A 75 12.64 5.35 -2.55
CA PRO A 75 12.45 5.08 -3.97
C PRO A 75 13.73 4.69 -4.71
N TYR A 76 13.64 3.71 -5.61
CA TYR A 76 14.78 3.20 -6.36
C TYR A 76 14.40 2.78 -7.77
N ILE A 77 15.39 2.63 -8.64
CA ILE A 77 15.18 2.07 -9.98
C ILE A 77 15.38 0.55 -9.86
N SER A 78 14.34 -0.20 -10.16
CA SER A 78 14.37 -1.66 -10.19
C SER A 78 15.24 -2.16 -11.36
N LYS A 79 15.59 -3.45 -11.35
CA LYS A 79 16.39 -4.08 -12.43
C LYS A 79 15.70 -4.00 -13.81
N THR A 80 14.38 -3.83 -13.83
CA THR A 80 13.57 -3.74 -15.06
C THR A 80 13.45 -2.31 -15.58
N GLY A 81 14.05 -1.33 -14.88
CA GLY A 81 14.00 0.09 -15.23
C GLY A 81 12.78 0.85 -14.68
N LEU A 82 11.83 0.17 -14.04
CA LEU A 82 10.73 0.84 -13.33
C LEU A 82 11.23 1.52 -12.06
N VAL A 83 10.68 2.70 -11.77
CA VAL A 83 10.86 3.31 -10.44
C VAL A 83 9.97 2.57 -9.44
N GLU A 84 10.56 1.96 -8.44
CA GLU A 84 9.82 1.45 -7.28
C GLU A 84 9.64 2.58 -6.27
N ILE A 85 8.41 2.80 -5.83
CA ILE A 85 8.04 3.72 -4.75
C ILE A 85 7.48 2.87 -3.60
N PRO A 86 8.35 2.36 -2.70
CA PRO A 86 7.93 1.45 -1.66
C PRO A 86 7.02 2.15 -0.65
N LEU A 87 6.14 1.39 0.01
CA LEU A 87 5.38 1.93 1.14
C LEU A 87 6.30 2.34 2.28
N THR A 88 5.97 3.45 2.94
CA THR A 88 6.73 3.90 4.09
C THR A 88 6.49 2.98 5.28
N VAL A 89 7.56 2.69 6.00
CA VAL A 89 7.53 1.98 7.28
C VAL A 89 7.93 2.93 8.41
N LEU A 90 7.53 2.59 9.62
CA LEU A 90 7.72 3.45 10.79
C LEU A 90 9.20 3.83 11.05
N SER A 91 10.13 2.89 10.83
CA SER A 91 11.57 3.19 10.74
C SER A 91 12.34 2.05 10.07
N LYS A 92 13.63 2.29 9.77
CA LYS A 92 14.55 1.24 9.26
C LYS A 92 14.68 0.03 10.18
N TRP A 93 14.48 0.21 11.49
CA TRP A 93 14.56 -0.83 12.51
C TRP A 93 13.21 -1.49 12.78
N ILE A 94 12.12 -0.70 12.69
CA ILE A 94 10.76 -1.14 12.98
C ILE A 94 9.95 -0.99 11.70
N ARG A 95 10.05 -2.04 10.89
CA ARG A 95 9.49 -2.12 9.53
C ARG A 95 8.00 -2.44 9.52
N ILE A 96 7.21 -1.66 10.28
CA ILE A 96 5.75 -1.73 10.28
C ILE A 96 5.22 -0.65 9.31
N PRO A 97 4.45 -1.02 8.26
CA PRO A 97 3.97 -0.06 7.26
C PRO A 97 3.06 1.02 7.85
N LEU A 98 3.27 2.28 7.42
CA LEU A 98 2.37 3.40 7.68
C LEU A 98 1.11 3.25 6.83
N SER A 99 0.19 2.41 7.30
CA SER A 99 -1.15 2.26 6.72
C SER A 99 -2.21 2.36 7.79
N LEU A 100 -3.44 2.74 7.40
CA LEU A 100 -4.53 2.89 8.36
C LEU A 100 -4.89 1.56 9.04
N SER A 101 -4.85 0.45 8.31
CA SER A 101 -4.99 -0.90 8.85
C SER A 101 -3.99 -1.20 9.98
N TYR A 102 -2.71 -0.85 9.81
CA TYR A 102 -1.69 -1.05 10.86
C TYR A 102 -1.88 -0.09 12.04
N ILE A 103 -2.33 1.15 11.80
CA ILE A 103 -2.66 2.09 12.87
C ILE A 103 -3.82 1.57 13.72
N LYS A 104 -4.85 0.95 13.11
CA LYS A 104 -5.94 0.29 13.85
C LYS A 104 -5.43 -0.94 14.61
N LEU A 105 -4.66 -1.79 13.94
CA LEU A 105 -4.15 -3.04 14.52
C LEU A 105 -3.30 -2.80 15.76
N PHE A 106 -2.38 -1.84 15.72
CA PHE A 106 -1.49 -1.57 16.86
C PHE A 106 -2.02 -0.51 17.81
N GLY A 107 -2.95 0.35 17.37
CA GLY A 107 -3.69 1.26 18.22
C GLY A 107 -2.82 2.38 18.80
N TRP A 108 -3.07 2.74 20.06
CA TRP A 108 -2.47 3.91 20.71
C TRP A 108 -0.93 3.91 20.73
N PRO A 109 -0.23 2.79 21.04
CA PRO A 109 1.24 2.76 21.01
C PRO A 109 1.83 3.18 19.67
N TYR A 110 1.24 2.71 18.57
CA TYR A 110 1.71 3.03 17.22
C TYR A 110 1.45 4.48 16.85
N ARG A 111 0.28 5.02 17.24
CA ARG A 111 -0.02 6.45 17.08
C ARG A 111 0.95 7.33 17.84
N MET A 112 1.35 6.92 19.05
CA MET A 112 2.35 7.64 19.83
C MET A 112 3.73 7.57 19.18
N ALA A 113 4.11 6.42 18.62
CA ALA A 113 5.36 6.28 17.90
C ALA A 113 5.40 7.19 16.67
N ILE A 114 4.33 7.25 15.86
CA ILE A 114 4.20 8.16 14.71
C ILE A 114 4.38 9.62 15.15
N LYS A 115 3.75 10.04 16.25
CA LYS A 115 3.84 11.43 16.73
C LYS A 115 5.21 11.81 17.33
N LYS A 116 5.91 10.84 17.92
CA LYS A 116 7.17 11.10 18.66
C LYS A 116 8.42 10.86 17.84
N TRP A 117 8.36 10.00 16.82
CA TRP A 117 9.51 9.77 15.96
C TRP A 117 9.65 10.85 14.90
N LEU A 118 10.91 11.08 14.52
CA LEU A 118 11.25 11.85 13.34
C LEU A 118 10.76 11.05 12.13
N LEU A 119 9.62 11.44 11.58
CA LEU A 119 9.08 10.84 10.37
C LEU A 119 10.05 11.09 9.20
N PRO A 120 10.13 10.17 8.22
CA PRO A 120 11.00 10.33 7.06
C PRO A 120 10.51 11.48 6.17
N GLN A 121 11.42 12.11 5.42
CA GLN A 121 11.08 13.25 4.55
C GLN A 121 10.00 12.90 3.51
N LEU A 122 9.97 11.64 3.06
CA LEU A 122 8.95 11.12 2.16
C LEU A 122 8.08 10.07 2.88
N ILE A 123 6.77 10.25 2.77
CA ILE A 123 5.77 9.34 3.36
C ILE A 123 4.80 8.86 2.28
N ILE A 124 4.81 7.55 2.05
CA ILE A 124 3.89 6.81 1.19
C ILE A 124 2.94 6.03 2.10
N VAL A 125 1.69 6.48 2.16
CA VAL A 125 0.65 5.90 3.02
C VAL A 125 -0.32 5.10 2.18
N ASP A 126 -0.79 4.00 2.77
CA ASP A 126 -1.83 3.15 2.19
C ASP A 126 -3.05 3.08 3.12
N PHE A 127 -4.23 3.06 2.53
CA PHE A 127 -5.48 2.76 3.21
C PHE A 127 -6.51 2.34 2.18
N HIS A 128 -7.51 1.61 2.65
CA HIS A 128 -8.63 1.16 1.84
C HIS A 128 -9.92 1.79 2.35
N LEU A 129 -10.96 1.80 1.51
CA LEU A 129 -12.28 2.29 1.92
C LEU A 129 -12.83 1.54 3.14
N HIS A 130 -12.52 0.26 3.29
CA HIS A 130 -12.92 -0.53 4.47
C HIS A 130 -12.14 -0.18 5.74
N ASP A 131 -11.04 0.57 5.63
CA ASP A 131 -10.39 1.18 6.80
C ASP A 131 -11.13 2.43 7.26
N LEU A 132 -11.88 3.09 6.39
CA LEU A 132 -12.61 4.32 6.71
C LEU A 132 -14.04 4.04 7.18
N PHE A 133 -14.69 3.06 6.55
CA PHE A 133 -16.11 2.80 6.72
C PHE A 133 -16.36 1.37 7.21
N HIS A 134 -17.33 1.21 8.11
CA HIS A 134 -17.87 -0.09 8.45
C HIS A 134 -18.72 -0.63 7.30
N LEU A 135 -18.25 -1.69 6.66
CA LEU A 135 -18.98 -2.33 5.57
C LEU A 135 -19.92 -3.40 6.10
N LYS A 136 -21.21 -3.32 5.76
CA LYS A 136 -22.20 -4.36 6.10
C LYS A 136 -21.81 -5.74 5.56
N SER A 137 -21.11 -5.78 4.42
CA SER A 137 -20.63 -7.02 3.78
C SER A 137 -19.65 -7.82 4.65
N LEU A 138 -19.01 -7.20 5.65
CA LEU A 138 -18.14 -7.91 6.59
C LEU A 138 -18.90 -8.98 7.40
N GLN A 139 -20.21 -8.81 7.60
CA GLN A 139 -21.06 -9.78 8.30
C GLN A 139 -21.18 -11.11 7.54
N ASN A 140 -20.95 -11.09 6.22
CA ASN A 140 -21.04 -12.28 5.37
C ASN A 140 -19.74 -13.10 5.35
N LEU A 141 -18.66 -12.62 5.98
CA LEU A 141 -17.38 -13.33 6.01
C LEU A 141 -17.41 -14.44 7.07
N SER A 142 -17.30 -15.68 6.62
CA SER A 142 -17.10 -16.81 7.53
C SER A 142 -15.68 -16.79 8.11
N GLN A 143 -15.54 -16.25 9.31
CA GLN A 143 -14.28 -16.25 10.06
C GLN A 143 -13.85 -17.64 10.55
N GLN A 144 -14.67 -18.67 10.32
CA GLN A 144 -14.39 -20.05 10.76
C GLN A 144 -13.13 -20.61 10.11
N LYS A 145 -12.79 -20.17 8.89
CA LYS A 145 -11.59 -20.58 8.15
C LYS A 145 -10.32 -19.82 8.56
N PHE A 146 -10.42 -18.76 9.36
CA PHE A 146 -9.26 -17.99 9.78
C PHE A 146 -8.56 -18.66 10.96
N SER A 147 -7.22 -18.64 10.94
CA SER A 147 -6.45 -19.00 12.14
C SER A 147 -6.75 -18.02 13.28
N PRO A 148 -6.52 -18.41 14.55
CA PRO A 148 -6.80 -17.53 15.69
C PRO A 148 -6.12 -16.16 15.60
N LEU A 149 -4.89 -16.12 15.10
CA LEU A 149 -4.15 -14.87 14.88
C LEU A 149 -4.81 -13.99 13.83
N TYR A 150 -5.16 -14.57 12.66
CA TYR A 150 -5.82 -13.83 11.60
C TYR A 150 -7.20 -13.33 12.04
N ARG A 151 -7.95 -14.14 12.80
CA ARG A 151 -9.24 -13.74 13.38
C ARG A 151 -9.09 -12.53 14.31
N TYR A 152 -8.09 -12.54 15.19
CA TYR A 152 -7.80 -11.41 16.07
C TYR A 152 -7.47 -10.14 15.29
N ILE A 153 -6.55 -10.22 14.33
CA ILE A 153 -6.17 -9.08 13.46
C ILE A 153 -7.41 -8.52 12.76
N TYR A 154 -8.20 -9.39 12.13
CA TYR A 154 -9.37 -9.00 11.36
C TYR A 154 -10.43 -8.33 12.22
N ASN A 155 -10.69 -8.86 13.42
CA ASN A 155 -11.63 -8.28 14.36
C ASN A 155 -11.19 -6.89 14.83
N LYS A 156 -9.89 -6.72 15.12
CA LYS A 156 -9.35 -5.45 15.59
C LYS A 156 -9.38 -4.34 14.52
N ILE A 157 -9.15 -4.69 13.26
CA ILE A 157 -9.12 -3.71 12.17
C ILE A 157 -10.54 -3.37 11.69
N TYR A 158 -11.41 -4.38 11.54
CA TYR A 158 -12.67 -4.21 10.79
C TYR A 158 -13.95 -4.31 11.63
N PHE A 159 -13.92 -4.99 12.78
CA PHE A 159 -15.10 -5.18 13.63
C PHE A 159 -15.12 -4.30 14.88
N ASP A 160 -14.00 -3.65 15.23
CA ASP A 160 -13.97 -2.71 16.35
C ASP A 160 -14.67 -1.39 15.96
N GLN A 161 -15.94 -1.29 16.32
CA GLN A 161 -16.78 -0.10 16.06
C GLN A 161 -16.43 1.10 16.95
N LYS A 162 -15.51 0.96 17.91
CA LYS A 162 -15.05 2.09 18.72
C LYS A 162 -14.08 2.99 17.96
N ILE A 163 -13.53 2.51 16.85
CA ILE A 163 -12.57 3.25 16.03
C ILE A 163 -13.29 3.84 14.82
N ASP A 164 -13.52 5.15 14.87
CA ASP A 164 -13.91 5.93 13.69
C ASP A 164 -12.71 6.05 12.74
N GLY A 165 -12.82 5.41 11.58
CA GLY A 165 -11.77 5.36 10.56
C GLY A 165 -11.50 6.72 9.90
N LEU A 166 -12.53 7.55 9.72
CA LEU A 166 -12.38 8.90 9.16
C LEU A 166 -11.67 9.81 10.15
N GLN A 167 -12.09 9.82 11.41
CA GLN A 167 -11.38 10.59 12.45
C GLN A 167 -9.94 10.09 12.63
N LEU A 168 -9.70 8.79 12.46
CA LEU A 168 -8.35 8.25 12.55
C LEU A 168 -7.45 8.77 11.42
N LEU A 169 -7.98 8.81 10.18
CA LEU A 169 -7.28 9.37 9.03
C LEU A 169 -7.04 10.87 9.21
N GLU A 170 -8.06 11.63 9.62
CA GLU A 170 -7.96 13.07 9.89
C GLU A 170 -6.87 13.38 10.92
N ARG A 171 -6.86 12.66 12.06
CA ARG A 171 -5.82 12.81 13.08
C ARG A 171 -4.43 12.47 12.56
N PHE A 172 -4.32 11.52 11.63
CA PHE A 172 -3.05 11.18 11.02
C PHE A 172 -2.58 12.28 10.06
N ILE A 173 -3.48 12.80 9.20
CA ILE A 173 -3.20 13.93 8.31
C ILE A 173 -2.77 15.16 9.12
N ASN A 174 -3.45 15.48 10.22
CA ASN A 174 -3.10 16.61 11.07
C ASN A 174 -1.68 16.49 11.65
N VAL A 175 -1.22 15.27 11.99
CA VAL A 175 0.16 15.07 12.44
C VAL A 175 1.17 15.40 11.33
N LEU A 176 0.85 15.06 10.08
CA LEU A 176 1.70 15.38 8.94
C LEU A 176 1.68 16.89 8.64
N ASP A 177 0.50 17.52 8.70
CA ASP A 177 0.34 18.96 8.50
C ASP A 177 1.09 19.77 9.57
N GLU A 178 0.93 19.42 10.86
CA GLU A 178 1.68 20.01 11.99
C GLU A 178 3.21 19.81 11.85
N SER A 179 3.63 18.79 11.10
CA SER A 179 5.03 18.50 10.80
C SER A 179 5.50 19.13 9.48
N ASN A 180 4.72 20.03 8.88
CA ASN A 180 5.00 20.77 7.64
C ASN A 180 5.18 19.88 6.40
N TYR A 181 4.48 18.74 6.32
CA TYR A 181 4.44 17.95 5.09
C TYR A 181 3.54 18.60 4.04
N SER A 182 3.89 18.39 2.77
CA SER A 182 3.00 18.64 1.64
C SER A 182 2.46 17.33 1.07
N PHE A 183 1.32 17.39 0.38
CA PHE A 183 0.63 16.21 -0.13
C PHE A 183 0.72 16.18 -1.66
N LEU A 184 1.16 15.05 -2.19
CA LEU A 184 1.37 14.83 -3.62
C LEU A 184 0.71 13.53 -4.06
N LYS A 185 0.35 13.45 -5.34
CA LYS A 185 0.04 12.18 -6.00
C LYS A 185 1.34 11.44 -6.29
N LEU A 186 1.28 10.10 -6.31
CA LEU A 186 2.44 9.28 -6.69
C LEU A 186 2.97 9.60 -8.10
N SER A 187 2.09 10.02 -9.02
CA SER A 187 2.49 10.48 -10.36
C SER A 187 3.34 11.75 -10.33
N GLU A 188 3.04 12.68 -9.42
CA GLU A 188 3.80 13.93 -9.27
C GLU A 188 5.16 13.63 -8.61
N LEU A 189 5.16 12.77 -7.58
CA LEU A 189 6.39 12.28 -6.97
C LEU A 189 7.30 11.57 -7.98
N TYR A 190 6.74 10.74 -8.86
CA TYR A 190 7.50 10.09 -9.93
C TYR A 190 8.22 11.11 -10.82
N ASN A 191 7.54 12.17 -11.24
CA ASN A 191 8.15 13.22 -12.07
C ASN A 191 9.31 13.89 -11.32
N LEU A 192 9.15 14.21 -10.04
CA LEU A 192 10.23 14.79 -9.22
C LEU A 192 11.44 13.87 -9.11
N ILE A 193 11.23 12.56 -8.93
CA ILE A 193 12.31 11.57 -8.85
C ILE A 193 13.08 11.47 -10.17
N VAL A 194 12.39 11.60 -11.30
CA VAL A 194 13.02 11.50 -12.63
C VAL A 194 13.73 12.79 -13.00
N GLU A 195 13.17 13.96 -12.67
CA GLU A 195 13.79 15.27 -12.90
C GLU A 195 15.07 15.45 -12.08
N ASP A 196 15.10 15.03 -10.81
CA ASP A 196 16.30 15.10 -9.95
C ASP A 196 17.46 14.20 -10.43
N LYS A 197 17.17 13.24 -11.31
CA LYS A 197 18.16 12.30 -11.87
C LYS A 197 18.66 12.68 -13.27
N GLN A 198 18.17 13.77 -13.86
CA GLN A 198 18.63 14.32 -15.13
C GLN A 198 19.64 15.45 -14.89
#